data_AF-A0A957BW61-F1
#
_entry.id   AF-A0A957BW61-F1
#
_cell.length_a   1.000
_cell.length_b   1.000
_cell.length_c   1.000
_cell.angle_alpha   90.00
_cell.angle_beta   90.00
_cell.angle_gamma   90.00
#
_symmetry.space_group_name_H-M   'P 1'
#
loop_
_entity.id
_entity.type
_entity.pdbx_description
1 polymer ?
#
loop_
_entity_poly.entity_id
_entity_poly.type
_entity_poly.pdbx_seq_one_letter_code
_entity_poly.pdbx_strand_id
1 'polypeptide(L)' 'SPAFGSVRKPQRFNASASACKIGSAQIAGVSRTYAQVGQGELVTLIGSSGFLEISINHGSAAERLGVHLGDAVELAIE' A
#
# COMPACT_ATOMS: atom_id res chain seq x y z
N SER A 1 -7.21 -9.02 11.42
CA SER A 1 -7.42 -9.28 9.99
C SER A 1 -7.99 -8.03 9.33
N PRO A 2 -7.58 -7.68 8.11
CA PRO A 2 -8.15 -6.54 7.39
C PRO A 2 -9.64 -6.76 7.12
N ALA A 3 -10.45 -5.72 7.30
CA ALA A 3 -11.87 -5.73 7.00
C ALA A 3 -12.07 -5.17 5.58
N PHE A 4 -12.11 -6.04 4.57
CA PHE A 4 -12.24 -5.65 3.14
C PHE A 4 -13.65 -5.18 2.73
N GLY A 5 -14.38 -4.53 3.64
CA GLY A 5 -15.76 -4.08 3.42
C GLY A 5 -16.67 -5.21 2.89
N SER A 6 -17.31 -4.95 1.74
CA SER A 6 -18.23 -5.89 1.08
C SER A 6 -17.54 -6.97 0.23
N VAL A 7 -16.21 -6.91 0.04
CA VAL A 7 -15.48 -7.91 -0.74
C VAL A 7 -15.36 -9.20 0.06
N ARG A 8 -16.04 -10.26 -0.40
CA ARG A 8 -16.09 -11.55 0.31
C ARG A 8 -15.35 -12.68 -0.40
N LYS A 9 -14.83 -12.46 -1.60
CA LYS A 9 -14.10 -13.47 -2.38
C LYS A 9 -12.70 -12.96 -2.69
N PRO A 10 -11.67 -13.82 -2.66
CA PRO A 10 -10.34 -13.46 -3.15
C PRO A 10 -10.42 -12.95 -4.59
N GLN A 11 -9.78 -11.80 -4.85
CA GLN A 11 -9.64 -11.24 -6.18
C GLN A 11 -8.17 -11.30 -6.61
N ARG A 12 -7.95 -11.59 -7.88
CA ARG A 12 -6.64 -11.46 -8.53
C ARG A 12 -6.67 -10.20 -9.38
N PHE A 13 -5.60 -9.42 -9.30
CA PHE A 13 -5.45 -8.17 -10.03
C PHE A 13 -4.02 -8.01 -10.51
N ASN A 14 -3.79 -7.13 -11.48
CA ASN A 14 -2.44 -6.78 -11.91
C ASN A 14 -1.81 -5.79 -10.90
N ALA A 15 -0.79 -6.23 -10.19
CA ALA A 15 -0.10 -5.44 -9.17
C ALA A 15 0.41 -4.09 -9.70
N SER A 16 1.03 -4.05 -10.89
CA SER A 16 1.60 -2.80 -11.41
C SER A 16 0.55 -1.83 -11.99
N ALA A 17 -0.67 -2.31 -12.28
CA ALA A 17 -1.78 -1.49 -12.76
C ALA A 17 -2.74 -1.05 -11.64
N SER A 18 -2.51 -1.51 -10.40
CA SER A 18 -3.32 -1.10 -9.24
C SER A 18 -2.89 0.27 -8.71
N ALA A 19 -3.68 0.85 -7.80
CA ALA A 19 -3.26 2.01 -7.02
C ALA A 19 -3.71 1.88 -5.57
N CYS A 20 -2.81 2.20 -4.63
CA CYS A 20 -3.09 2.23 -3.21
C CYS A 20 -3.33 3.68 -2.76
N LYS A 21 -4.36 3.88 -1.93
CA LYS A 21 -4.68 5.18 -1.36
C LYS A 21 -4.78 5.08 0.16
N ILE A 22 -4.17 6.05 0.84
CA ILE A 22 -4.29 6.26 2.29
C ILE A 22 -4.30 7.76 2.56
N GLY A 23 -5.30 8.24 3.30
CA GLY A 23 -5.52 9.69 3.46
C GLY A 23 -5.59 10.40 2.10
N SER A 24 -4.73 11.40 1.90
CA SER A 24 -4.57 12.13 0.63
C SER A 24 -3.48 11.56 -0.29
N ALA A 25 -2.74 10.54 0.14
CA ALA A 25 -1.67 9.95 -0.64
C ALA A 25 -2.24 8.88 -1.60
N GLN A 26 -1.74 8.90 -2.84
CA GLN A 26 -2.01 7.87 -3.84
C GLN A 26 -0.68 7.34 -4.37
N ILE A 27 -0.54 6.02 -4.39
CA ILE A 27 0.69 5.31 -4.72
C ILE A 27 0.38 4.34 -5.85
N ALA A 28 1.09 4.50 -6.97
CA ALA A 28 0.88 3.68 -8.15
C ALA A 28 1.53 2.30 -7.98
N GLY A 29 0.74 1.26 -8.24
CA GLY A 29 1.16 -0.13 -8.23
C GLY A 29 1.51 -0.69 -6.86
N VAL A 30 1.66 -2.01 -6.83
CA VAL A 30 2.27 -2.77 -5.73
C VAL A 30 3.62 -3.29 -6.20
N SER A 31 4.68 -2.76 -5.59
CA SER A 31 6.06 -3.15 -5.82
C SER A 31 6.40 -4.49 -5.16
N ARG A 32 7.44 -5.14 -5.69
CA ARG A 32 8.03 -6.36 -5.13
C ARG A 32 9.01 -6.06 -4.00
N THR A 33 9.72 -4.93 -4.07
CA THR A 33 10.74 -4.55 -3.09
C THR A 33 10.82 -3.03 -2.91
N TYR A 34 11.42 -2.61 -1.81
CA TYR A 34 11.73 -1.19 -1.52
C TYR A 34 12.64 -0.54 -2.57
N ALA A 35 13.53 -1.32 -3.20
CA ALA A 35 14.53 -0.82 -4.14
C ALA A 35 13.97 -0.40 -5.50
N GLN A 36 12.66 -0.58 -5.73
CA GLN A 36 12.00 -0.13 -6.96
C GLN A 36 11.67 1.37 -6.97
N VAL A 37 11.85 2.06 -5.84
CA VAL A 37 11.71 3.52 -5.73
C VAL A 37 12.99 4.11 -5.13
N GLY A 38 13.23 5.40 -5.37
CA GLY A 38 14.34 6.14 -4.79
C GLY A 38 14.27 6.24 -3.27
N GLN A 39 15.40 6.57 -2.65
CA GLN A 39 15.45 6.84 -1.21
C GLN A 39 14.50 7.99 -0.85
N GLY A 40 13.71 7.80 0.20
CA GLY A 40 12.72 8.78 0.64
C GLY A 40 11.43 8.79 -0.18
N GLU A 41 11.27 7.92 -1.18
CA GLU A 41 10.03 7.82 -1.95
C GLU A 41 9.04 6.83 -1.32
N LEU A 42 7.75 7.10 -1.53
CA LEU A 42 6.66 6.22 -1.10
C LEU A 42 6.62 4.95 -1.97
N VAL A 43 6.34 3.84 -1.34
CA VAL A 43 6.15 2.54 -2.01
C VAL A 43 5.03 1.77 -1.33
N THR A 44 4.23 1.08 -2.14
CA THR A 44 3.34 0.03 -1.66
C THR A 44 3.93 -1.31 -2.06
N LEU A 45 3.99 -2.29 -1.16
CA LEU A 45 4.47 -3.65 -1.45
C LEU A 45 3.74 -4.70 -0.62
N ILE A 46 4.07 -5.99 -0.82
CA ILE A 46 3.65 -7.05 0.10
C ILE A 46 4.79 -7.34 1.08
N GLY A 47 4.54 -7.06 2.36
CA GLY A 47 5.50 -7.32 3.44
C GLY A 47 5.67 -8.82 3.73
N SER A 48 6.70 -9.17 4.51
CA SER A 48 6.99 -10.57 4.88
C SER A 48 5.87 -11.27 5.65
N SER A 49 4.98 -10.50 6.28
CA SER A 49 3.77 -10.97 6.96
C SER A 49 2.61 -11.30 6.00
N GLY A 50 2.76 -11.05 4.70
CA GLY A 50 1.75 -11.33 3.68
C GLY A 50 0.65 -10.27 3.54
N PHE A 51 0.84 -9.08 4.13
CA PHE A 51 -0.09 -7.96 4.04
C PHE A 51 0.42 -6.86 3.10
N LEU A 52 -0.50 -6.07 2.55
CA LEU A 52 -0.17 -4.83 1.87
C LEU A 52 0.50 -3.88 2.86
N GLU A 53 1.66 -3.37 2.49
CA GLU A 53 2.45 -2.44 3.28
C GLU A 53 2.58 -1.12 2.53
N ILE A 54 2.41 -0.01 3.23
CA ILE A 54 2.67 1.35 2.75
C ILE A 54 3.92 1.83 3.48
N SER A 55 4.98 2.12 2.73
CA SER A 55 6.29 2.37 3.29
C SER A 55 7.02 3.50 2.56
N ILE A 56 8.13 3.95 3.15
CA ILE A 56 9.08 4.85 2.51
C ILE A 56 10.41 4.14 2.44
N ASN A 57 11.04 4.13 1.27
CA ASN A 57 12.37 3.57 1.15
C ASN A 57 13.35 4.35 2.05
N HIS A 58 13.90 3.69 3.07
CA HIS A 58 14.66 4.32 4.17
C HIS A 58 13.90 5.40 4.97
N GLY A 59 12.62 5.19 5.28
CA GLY A 59 11.87 6.13 6.14
C GLY A 59 10.59 5.55 6.72
N SER A 60 9.85 6.39 7.44
CA SER A 60 8.55 6.06 8.03
C SER A 60 7.41 6.67 7.24
N ALA A 61 6.59 5.84 6.57
CA ALA A 61 5.38 6.31 5.90
C ALA A 61 4.37 6.88 6.89
N ALA A 62 4.24 6.26 8.07
CA ALA A 62 3.32 6.72 9.11
C ALA A 62 3.63 8.15 9.55
N GLU A 63 4.91 8.46 9.82
CA GLU A 63 5.34 9.81 10.19
C GLU A 63 5.14 10.82 9.06
N ARG A 64 5.51 10.46 7.83
CA ARG A 64 5.39 11.39 6.68
C ARG A 64 3.94 11.69 6.32
N LEU A 65 3.07 10.70 6.39
CA LEU A 65 1.68 10.82 6.00
C LEU A 65 0.77 11.25 7.16
N GLY A 66 1.27 11.23 8.41
CA GLY A 66 0.47 11.52 9.59
C GLY A 66 -0.68 10.53 9.79
N VAL A 67 -0.44 9.25 9.45
CA VAL A 67 -1.47 8.20 9.48
C VAL A 67 -1.32 7.31 10.70
N HIS A 68 -2.44 6.75 11.14
CA HIS A 68 -2.57 5.98 12.37
C HIS A 68 -3.26 4.63 12.14
N LEU A 69 -3.13 3.74 13.13
CA LEU A 69 -3.89 2.50 13.15
C LEU A 69 -5.39 2.80 13.07
N GLY A 70 -6.06 2.19 12.11
CA GLY A 70 -7.49 2.39 11.86
C GLY A 70 -7.80 3.27 10.65
N ASP A 71 -6.81 4.00 10.12
CA ASP A 71 -6.99 4.75 8.87
C ASP A 71 -7.32 3.82 7.71
N ALA A 72 -8.25 4.27 6.86
CA ALA A 72 -8.73 3.49 5.74
C ALA A 72 -7.65 3.40 4.65
N VAL A 73 -7.46 2.19 4.14
CA VAL A 73 -6.63 1.89 2.97
C VAL A 73 -7.53 1.39 1.86
N GLU A 74 -7.47 2.06 0.71
CA GLU A 74 -8.22 1.69 -0.49
C GLU A 74 -7.25 1.17 -1.54
N LEU A 75 -7.56 0.00 -2.12
CA LEU A 75 -6.84 -0.53 -3.25
C LEU A 75 -7.75 -0.48 -4.47
N ALA A 76 -7.42 0.39 -5.43
CA ALA A 76 -8.05 0.43 -6.73
C ALA A 76 -7.41 -0.62 -7.64
N ILE A 77 -8.25 -1.48 -8.21
CA ILE A 77 -7.86 -2.51 -9.16
C ILE A 77 -8.65 -2.28 -10.45
N GLU A 78 -7.98 -2.36 -11.59
CA GLU A 78 -8.62 -2.37 -12.91
C GLU A 78 -9.16 -3.76 -13.26
#